data_AF-A0A0Q9LLD3-F1
#
_entry.id   AF-A0A0Q9LLD3-F1
#
_cell.length_a   1.000
_cell.length_b   1.000
_cell.length_c   1.000
_cell.angle_alpha   90.00
_cell.angle_beta   90.00
_cell.angle_gamma   90.00
#
_symmetry.space_group_name_H-M   'P 1'
#
loop_
_entity.id
_entity.type
_entity.pdbx_description
1 polymer ?
#
loop_
_entity_poly.entity_id
_entity_poly.type
_entity_poly.pdbx_seq_one_letter_code
_entity_poly.pdbx_strand_id
1 'polypeptide(L)'
;GKGKPLNLDSGDVFTSILKNANVLPDWLQLQQEIREQIRKLLTSLPDNSDNKWDREIAEINIKIKKYNTIVPAAILQKRQVARDTIQEQYQQWL
;
A
#
# COMPACT_ATOMS: atom_id res chain seq x y z
N GLY A 1 24.41 -12.08 26.03
CA GLY A 1 23.51 -12.77 25.08
C GLY A 1 23.54 -12.02 23.76
N LYS A 2 23.77 -12.71 22.64
CA LYS A 2 23.87 -12.08 21.32
C LYS A 2 22.46 -11.73 20.83
N GLY A 3 22.11 -10.45 20.89
CA GLY A 3 20.91 -9.92 20.22
C GLY A 3 21.10 -10.09 18.71
N LYS A 4 20.52 -11.15 18.15
CA LYS A 4 20.44 -11.34 16.70
C LYS A 4 19.76 -10.09 16.11
N PRO A 5 20.28 -9.52 15.01
CA PRO A 5 19.49 -8.55 14.26
C PRO A 5 18.24 -9.30 13.81
N LEU A 6 17.07 -8.87 14.28
CA LEU A 6 15.81 -9.38 13.74
C LEU A 6 15.79 -8.95 12.27
N ASN A 7 16.14 -9.87 11.37
CA ASN A 7 15.60 -9.83 10.02
C ASN A 7 14.10 -10.04 10.19
N LEU A 8 13.39 -8.94 10.40
CA LEU A 8 11.95 -8.92 10.34
C LEU A 8 11.59 -9.06 8.88
N ASP A 9 11.61 -10.30 8.38
CA ASP A 9 10.95 -10.64 7.14
C ASP A 9 9.52 -10.11 7.24
N SER A 10 9.12 -9.27 6.30
CA SER A 10 7.84 -8.56 6.35
C SER A 10 6.65 -9.51 6.49
N GLY A 11 6.81 -10.77 6.04
CA GLY A 11 5.84 -11.84 6.22
C GLY A 11 5.65 -12.32 7.68
N ASP A 12 6.70 -12.28 8.51
CA ASP A 12 6.64 -12.69 9.92
C ASP A 12 5.92 -11.64 10.77
N VAL A 13 6.17 -10.35 10.46
CA VAL A 13 5.45 -9.21 11.07
C VAL A 13 3.98 -9.27 10.69
N PHE A 14 3.66 -9.47 9.42
CA PHE A 14 2.29 -9.59 8.93
C PHE A 14 1.54 -10.76 9.59
N THR A 15 2.16 -11.94 9.63
CA THR A 15 1.58 -13.14 10.25
C THR A 15 1.34 -12.94 11.74
N SER A 16 2.28 -12.28 12.43
CA SER A 16 2.14 -11.97 13.85
C SER A 16 1.00 -10.98 14.10
N ILE A 17 0.85 -9.95 13.27
CA ILE A 17 -0.26 -8.98 13.39
C ILE A 17 -1.60 -9.67 13.15
N LEU A 18 -1.72 -10.51 12.11
CA LEU A 18 -2.96 -11.23 11.82
C LEU A 18 -3.32 -12.23 12.93
N LYS A 19 -2.36 -12.93 13.51
CA LYS A 19 -2.61 -13.84 14.64
C LYS A 19 -3.15 -13.13 15.88
N ASN A 20 -2.79 -11.86 16.07
CA ASN A 20 -3.29 -11.04 17.17
C ASN A 20 -4.64 -10.38 16.84
N ALA A 21 -5.00 -10.28 15.55
CA ALA A 21 -6.25 -9.68 15.11
C ALA A 21 -7.34 -10.76 14.99
N ASN A 22 -8.29 -10.78 15.93
CA ASN A 22 -9.45 -11.69 15.87
C ASN A 22 -10.44 -11.34 14.73
N VAL A 23 -10.20 -10.22 14.02
CA VAL A 23 -11.01 -9.70 12.91
C VAL A 23 -10.05 -9.16 11.85
N LEU A 24 -10.45 -9.25 10.57
CA LEU A 24 -9.67 -8.71 9.46
C LEU A 24 -9.42 -7.21 9.67
N PRO A 25 -8.17 -6.73 9.73
CA PRO A 25 -7.90 -5.32 10.01
C PRO A 25 -8.34 -4.40 8.87
N ASP A 26 -8.88 -3.23 9.20
CA ASP A 26 -9.29 -2.20 8.22
C ASP A 26 -8.17 -1.78 7.25
N TRP A 27 -6.92 -1.82 7.71
CA TRP A 27 -5.76 -1.48 6.88
C TRP A 27 -5.54 -2.48 5.75
N LEU A 28 -5.96 -3.74 5.93
CA LEU A 28 -5.88 -4.77 4.90
C LEU A 28 -6.88 -4.50 3.77
N GLN A 29 -8.08 -4.05 4.13
CA GLN A 29 -9.09 -3.64 3.16
C GLN A 29 -8.59 -2.43 2.35
N LEU A 30 -8.03 -1.42 3.03
CA LEU A 30 -7.42 -0.26 2.39
C LEU A 30 -6.25 -0.64 1.48
N GLN A 31 -5.40 -1.58 1.88
CA GLN A 31 -4.32 -2.10 1.03
C GLN A 31 -4.85 -2.69 -0.27
N GLN A 32 -5.91 -3.50 -0.19
CA GLN A 32 -6.53 -4.10 -1.36
C GLN A 32 -7.19 -3.05 -2.26
N GLU A 33 -7.91 -2.09 -1.68
CA GLU A 33 -8.51 -0.97 -2.42
C GLU A 33 -7.46 -0.14 -3.18
N ILE A 34 -6.33 0.18 -2.54
CA ILE A 34 -5.23 0.93 -3.16
C ILE A 34 -4.67 0.15 -4.34
N ARG A 35 -4.41 -1.15 -4.15
CA ARG A 35 -3.89 -2.01 -5.21
C ARG A 35 -4.84 -2.10 -6.40
N GLU A 36 -6.15 -2.25 -6.14
CA GLU A 36 -7.15 -2.30 -7.20
C GLU A 36 -7.28 -0.97 -7.96
N GLN A 37 -7.23 0.17 -7.26
CA GLN A 37 -7.23 1.49 -7.91
C GLN A 37 -6.00 1.69 -8.79
N ILE A 38 -4.81 1.39 -8.29
CA ILE A 38 -3.58 1.49 -9.09
C ILE A 38 -3.69 0.58 -10.32
N ARG A 39 -4.18 -0.65 -10.15
CA ARG A 39 -4.39 -1.58 -11.27
C ARG A 39 -5.38 -1.03 -12.28
N LYS A 40 -6.53 -0.49 -11.84
CA LYS A 40 -7.55 0.12 -12.71
C LYS A 40 -6.97 1.30 -13.47
N LEU A 41 -6.25 2.19 -12.78
CA LEU A 41 -5.60 3.35 -13.39
C LEU A 41 -4.58 2.92 -14.46
N LEU A 42 -3.74 1.92 -14.17
CA LEU A 42 -2.79 1.34 -15.13
C LEU A 42 -3.47 0.63 -16.31
N THR A 43 -4.66 0.06 -16.11
CA THR A 43 -5.41 -0.64 -17.17
C THR A 43 -6.25 0.32 -18.02
N SER A 44 -6.60 1.50 -17.50
CA SER A 44 -7.44 2.51 -18.14
C SER A 44 -6.71 3.35 -19.22
N LEU A 45 -5.68 2.77 -19.84
CA LEU A 45 -4.78 3.36 -20.85
C LEU A 45 -5.42 4.17 -22.01
N PRO A 46 -6.62 3.87 -22.54
CA PRO A 46 -7.14 4.64 -23.68
C PRO A 46 -7.71 6.03 -23.31
N ASP A 47 -7.91 6.33 -22.02
CA ASP A 47 -8.52 7.59 -21.54
C ASP A 47 -7.51 8.42 -20.73
N ASN A 48 -6.31 8.60 -21.30
CA ASN A 48 -5.16 9.28 -20.66
C ASN A 48 -5.31 10.81 -20.68
N SER A 49 -6.46 11.30 -20.19
CA SER A 49 -6.61 12.72 -19.88
C SER A 49 -5.79 13.03 -18.63
N ASP A 50 -4.77 13.89 -18.77
CA ASP A 50 -3.88 14.31 -17.68
C ASP A 50 -4.63 14.66 -16.38
N ASN A 51 -5.73 15.40 -16.49
CA ASN A 51 -6.56 15.79 -15.34
C ASN A 51 -7.19 14.62 -14.57
N LYS A 52 -7.47 13.48 -15.24
CA LYS A 52 -8.06 12.29 -14.61
C LYS A 52 -6.99 11.52 -13.84
N TRP A 53 -5.81 11.39 -14.43
CA TRP A 53 -4.66 10.74 -13.79
C TRP A 53 -4.21 11.46 -12.52
N ASP A 54 -4.08 12.79 -12.57
CA ASP A 54 -3.73 13.59 -11.39
C ASP A 54 -4.74 13.43 -10.24
N ARG A 55 -6.04 13.40 -10.58
CA ARG A 55 -7.11 13.18 -9.58
C ARG A 55 -7.02 11.78 -8.96
N GLU A 56 -6.93 10.73 -9.78
CA GLU A 56 -6.85 9.35 -9.27
C GLU A 56 -5.58 9.13 -8.43
N ILE A 57 -4.44 9.69 -8.85
CA ILE A 57 -3.19 9.64 -8.09
C ILE A 57 -3.34 10.37 -6.75
N ALA A 58 -3.98 11.54 -6.73
CA ALA A 58 -4.26 12.26 -5.50
C ALA A 58 -5.16 11.45 -4.55
N GLU A 59 -6.21 10.81 -5.06
CA GLU A 59 -7.10 9.93 -4.28
C GLU A 59 -6.35 8.72 -3.72
N ILE A 60 -5.53 8.05 -4.53
CA ILE A 60 -4.67 6.95 -4.08
C ILE A 60 -3.75 7.43 -2.95
N ASN A 61 -3.11 8.59 -3.11
CA ASN A 61 -2.22 9.16 -2.11
C ASN A 61 -2.92 9.51 -0.79
N ILE A 62 -4.17 9.96 -0.83
CA ILE A 62 -4.99 10.15 0.38
C ILE A 62 -5.20 8.81 1.08
N LYS A 63 -5.53 7.74 0.34
CA LYS A 63 -5.69 6.39 0.89
C LYS A 63 -4.39 5.83 1.46
N ILE A 64 -3.26 6.04 0.78
CA ILE A 64 -1.92 5.65 1.27
C ILE A 64 -1.60 6.36 2.58
N LYS A 65 -1.90 7.67 2.67
CA LYS A 65 -1.71 8.42 3.92
C LYS A 65 -2.57 7.84 5.04
N LYS A 66 -3.85 7.54 4.77
CA LYS A 66 -4.73 6.88 5.74
C LYS A 66 -4.18 5.52 6.15
N TYR A 67 -3.80 4.68 5.19
CA TYR A 67 -3.16 3.38 5.43
C TYR A 67 -1.95 3.51 6.36
N ASN A 68 -1.03 4.43 6.07
CA ASN A 68 0.16 4.66 6.90
C ASN A 68 -0.16 5.09 8.34
N THR A 69 -1.31 5.72 8.59
CA THR A 69 -1.75 6.11 9.94
C THR A 69 -2.37 4.97 10.75
N ILE A 70 -2.90 3.94 10.09
CA ILE A 70 -3.61 2.82 10.75
C ILE A 70 -2.80 1.52 10.79
N VAL A 71 -1.72 1.42 10.00
CA VAL A 71 -0.84 0.26 10.08
C VAL A 71 -0.12 0.21 11.42
N PRO A 72 0.00 -0.98 12.04
CA PRO A 72 0.59 -1.12 13.37
C PRO A 72 2.12 -1.07 13.37
N ALA A 73 2.76 -1.16 12.20
CA ALA A 73 4.22 -1.19 12.09
C ALA A 73 4.71 -0.25 10.98
N ALA A 74 5.76 0.52 11.29
CA ALA A 74 6.36 1.47 10.35
C ALA A 74 6.93 0.77 9.10
N ILE A 75 7.38 -0.48 9.21
CA ILE A 75 7.85 -1.29 8.08
C ILE A 75 6.76 -1.57 7.03
N LEU A 76 5.48 -1.53 7.44
CA LEU A 76 4.36 -1.72 6.53
C LEU A 76 3.98 -0.42 5.80
N GLN A 77 4.44 0.75 6.26
CA GLN A 77 4.12 2.02 5.63
C GLN A 77 4.66 2.07 4.20
N LYS A 78 3.87 2.67 3.31
CA LYS A 78 4.17 2.78 1.88
C LYS A 78 4.38 4.23 1.47
N ARG A 79 5.18 4.44 0.43
CA ARG A 79 5.40 5.77 -0.14
C ARG A 79 4.20 6.20 -0.98
N GLN A 80 4.08 7.51 -1.16
CA GLN A 80 3.09 8.10 -2.06
C GLN A 80 3.48 7.86 -3.51
N VAL A 81 2.49 7.59 -4.35
CA VAL A 81 2.64 7.36 -5.79
C VAL A 81 2.63 8.66 -6.57
N ALA A 82 3.42 8.72 -7.64
CA ALA A 82 3.38 9.78 -8.63
C ALA A 82 3.22 9.16 -10.02
N ARG A 83 2.80 9.94 -11.02
CA ARG A 83 2.53 9.42 -12.37
C ARG A 83 3.71 8.66 -12.97
N ASP A 84 4.91 9.15 -12.72
CA ASP A 84 6.16 8.57 -13.21
C ASP A 84 6.54 7.27 -12.46
N THR A 85 6.19 7.17 -11.18
CA THR A 85 6.65 6.08 -10.29
C THR A 85 5.56 5.08 -9.93
N ILE A 86 4.32 5.28 -10.37
CA ILE A 86 3.16 4.46 -9.97
C ILE A 86 3.31 3.00 -10.42
N GLN A 87 3.94 2.76 -11.55
CA GLN A 87 4.19 1.40 -12.06
C GLN A 87 5.21 0.65 -11.20
N GLU A 88 6.31 1.32 -10.81
CA GLU A 88 7.31 0.74 -9.91
C GLU A 88 6.74 0.54 -8.51
N GLN A 89 5.98 1.51 -8.01
CA GLN A 89 5.35 1.41 -6.71
C GLN A 89 4.27 0.34 -6.68
N TYR A 90 3.55 0.09 -7.78
CA TYR A 90 2.59 -1.02 -7.86
C TYR A 90 3.24 -2.37 -7.55
N GLN A 91 4.51 -2.58 -7.95
CA GLN A 91 5.26 -3.80 -7.61
C GLN A 91 5.49 -3.93 -6.10
N GLN A 92 5.57 -2.81 -5.37
CA GLN A 92 5.68 -2.81 -3.91
C GLN A 92 4.35 -3.14 -3.20
N TRP A 93 3.23 -3.17 -3.94
CA TRP A 93 1.90 -3.51 -3.45
C TRP A 93 1.44 -4.91 -3.85
N LEU A 94 2.16 -5.59 -4.75
CA LEU A 94 1.94 -6.99 -5.12
C LEU A 94 2.44 -7.94 -4.02
#